data_AF-A0A850S189-F1
#
_entry.id   AF-A0A850S189-F1
#
_cell.length_a   1.000
_cell.length_b   1.000
_cell.length_c   1.000
_cell.angle_alpha   90.00
_cell.angle_beta   90.00
_cell.angle_gamma   90.00
#
_symmetry.space_group_name_H-M   'P 1'
#
loop_
_entity.id
_entity.type
_entity.pdbx_description
1 polymer ?
#
loop_
_entity_poly.entity_id
_entity_poly.type
_entity_poly.pdbx_seq_one_letter_code
_entity_poly.pdbx_strand_id
1 'polypeptide(L)'
;MKLETSKLLTRLSEQERNKVETQLAELNGRKHLLEQQYLNSEEHFKQLNQQRDQAMRKRHSASLLQAFDTAFREQQNTLTSIKAGIRAMEVEKRDIFERLAKAQRTHYTYDSMHQKEVKKQNRKDDLKAQRQMDDMVASRRSSSSV
;
A
#
# COMPACT_ATOMS: atom_id res chain seq x y z
N MET A 1 29.40 -0.72 10.31
CA MET A 1 28.98 -0.26 8.96
C MET A 1 29.31 1.23 8.84
N LYS A 2 29.46 1.82 7.64
CA LYS A 2 29.63 3.29 7.53
C LYS A 2 28.28 3.98 7.71
N LEU A 3 28.24 5.16 8.34
CA LEU A 3 27.02 5.94 8.60
C LEU A 3 26.23 6.22 7.30
N GLU A 4 26.93 6.52 6.21
CA GLU A 4 26.34 6.73 4.88
C GLU A 4 25.63 5.47 4.36
N THR A 5 26.19 4.29 4.61
CA THR A 5 25.60 3.02 4.20
C THR A 5 24.29 2.74 4.96
N SER A 6 24.26 2.99 6.28
CA SER A 6 23.03 2.80 7.05
C SER A 6 21.94 3.80 6.67
N LYS A 7 22.32 5.06 6.39
CA LYS A 7 21.40 6.09 5.89
C LYS A 7 20.79 5.72 4.53
N LEU A 8 21.60 5.17 3.62
CA LEU A 8 21.13 4.69 2.32
C LEU A 8 20.13 3.55 2.48
N LEU A 9 20.43 2.57 3.36
CA LEU A 9 19.53 1.44 3.63
C LEU A 9 18.17 1.89 4.17
N THR A 10 18.14 2.86 5.10
CA THR A 10 16.88 3.43 5.61
C THR A 10 16.07 4.13 4.52
N ARG A 11 16.72 4.87 3.61
CA ARG A 11 16.04 5.51 2.48
C ARG A 11 15.46 4.49 1.50
N LEU A 12 16.22 3.45 1.19
CA LEU A 12 15.76 2.40 0.27
C LEU A 12 14.60 1.60 0.85
N SER A 13 14.63 1.28 2.15
CA SER A 13 13.50 0.57 2.79
C SER A 13 12.25 1.44 2.90
N GLU A 14 12.41 2.75 3.13
CA GLU A 14 11.30 3.70 3.10
C GLU A 14 10.68 3.80 1.71
N GLN A 15 11.50 3.83 0.65
CA GLN A 15 11.02 3.83 -0.72
C GLN A 15 10.23 2.55 -1.05
N GLU A 16 10.71 1.39 -0.62
CA GLU A 16 9.99 0.12 -0.83
C GLU A 16 8.66 0.10 -0.07
N ARG A 17 8.63 0.60 1.17
CA ARG A 17 7.39 0.76 1.94
C ARG A 17 6.38 1.62 1.20
N ASN A 18 6.79 2.80 0.75
CA ASN A 18 5.94 3.74 0.02
C ASN A 18 5.42 3.15 -1.30
N LYS A 19 6.24 2.35 -2.00
CA LYS A 19 5.83 1.65 -3.21
C LYS A 19 4.71 0.65 -2.93
N VAL A 20 4.84 -0.16 -1.87
CA VAL A 20 3.81 -1.13 -1.48
C VAL A 20 2.53 -0.42 -1.02
N GLU A 21 2.63 0.68 -0.27
CA GLU A 21 1.48 1.49 0.13
C GLU A 21 0.74 2.10 -1.07
N THR A 22 1.49 2.57 -2.07
CA THR A 22 0.91 3.08 -3.33
C THR A 22 0.14 1.99 -4.07
N GLN A 23 0.73 0.79 -4.20
CA GLN A 23 0.07 -0.37 -4.81
C GLN A 23 -1.23 -0.74 -4.07
N LEU A 24 -1.23 -0.67 -2.73
CA LEU A 24 -2.43 -0.92 -1.93
C LEU A 24 -3.52 0.13 -2.19
N ALA A 25 -3.14 1.40 -2.28
CA ALA A 25 -4.08 2.49 -2.57
C ALA A 25 -4.72 2.35 -3.96
N GLU A 26 -3.91 2.05 -4.98
CA GLU A 26 -4.39 1.79 -6.34
C GLU A 26 -5.35 0.60 -6.38
N LEU A 27 -5.00 -0.51 -5.71
CA LEU A 27 -5.85 -1.71 -5.66
C LEU A 27 -7.18 -1.42 -4.97
N ASN A 28 -7.17 -0.68 -3.85
CA ASN A 28 -8.41 -0.27 -3.17
C ASN A 28 -9.27 0.63 -4.06
N GLY A 29 -8.66 1.56 -4.82
CA GLY A 29 -9.36 2.40 -5.78
C GLY A 29 -10.04 1.57 -6.88
N ARG A 30 -9.34 0.62 -7.47
CA ARG A 30 -9.90 -0.31 -8.47
C ARG A 30 -11.03 -1.16 -7.89
N LYS A 31 -10.85 -1.67 -6.66
CA LYS A 31 -11.88 -2.45 -5.96
C LYS A 31 -13.15 -1.62 -5.77
N HIS A 32 -13.00 -0.38 -5.31
CA HIS A 32 -14.13 0.52 -5.10
C HIS A 32 -14.91 0.77 -6.41
N LEU A 33 -14.21 0.97 -7.53
CA LEU A 33 -14.85 1.12 -8.84
C LEU A 33 -15.65 -0.13 -9.24
N LEU A 34 -15.11 -1.34 -9.02
CA LEU A 34 -15.84 -2.58 -9.28
C LEU A 34 -17.04 -2.76 -8.34
N GLU A 35 -16.92 -2.38 -7.08
CA GLU A 35 -18.04 -2.41 -6.12
C GLU A 35 -19.16 -1.46 -6.56
N GLN A 36 -18.83 -0.26 -7.08
CA GLN A 36 -19.83 0.65 -7.65
C GLN A 36 -20.48 0.07 -8.92
N GLN A 37 -19.69 -0.51 -9.82
CA GLN A 37 -20.22 -1.19 -11.01
C GLN A 37 -21.14 -2.35 -10.64
N TYR A 38 -20.81 -3.10 -9.59
CA TYR A 38 -21.64 -4.17 -9.06
C TYR A 38 -23.02 -3.64 -8.61
N LEU A 39 -23.03 -2.58 -7.80
CA LEU A 39 -24.27 -1.99 -7.29
C LEU A 39 -25.17 -1.47 -8.43
N ASN A 40 -24.58 -0.76 -9.40
CA ASN A 40 -25.30 -0.28 -10.58
C ASN A 40 -25.86 -1.45 -11.40
N SER A 41 -25.07 -2.51 -11.56
CA SER A 41 -25.50 -3.70 -12.30
C SER A 41 -26.65 -4.44 -11.60
N GLU A 42 -26.64 -4.51 -10.26
CA GLU A 42 -27.76 -5.06 -9.49
C GLU A 42 -29.03 -4.21 -9.63
N GLU A 43 -28.90 -2.88 -9.65
CA GLU A 43 -30.03 -1.99 -9.85
C GLU A 43 -30.66 -2.21 -11.23
N HIS A 44 -29.84 -2.24 -12.28
CA HIS A 44 -30.30 -2.54 -13.64
C HIS A 44 -30.98 -3.91 -13.73
N PHE A 45 -30.46 -4.92 -13.03
CA PHE A 45 -31.09 -6.24 -12.97
C PHE A 45 -32.49 -6.19 -12.35
N LYS A 46 -32.67 -5.42 -11.27
CA LYS A 46 -33.98 -5.21 -10.64
C LYS A 46 -34.95 -4.48 -11.57
N GLN A 47 -34.48 -3.44 -12.26
CA GLN A 47 -35.27 -2.69 -13.24
C GLN A 47 -35.71 -3.59 -14.40
N LEU A 48 -34.81 -4.43 -14.93
CA LEU A 48 -35.12 -5.39 -15.99
C LEU A 48 -36.23 -6.37 -15.56
N ASN A 49 -36.19 -6.83 -14.30
CA ASN A 49 -37.24 -7.70 -13.74
C ASN A 49 -38.60 -7.01 -13.67
N GLN A 50 -38.63 -5.77 -13.18
CA GLN A 50 -39.86 -4.99 -13.16
C GLN A 50 -40.43 -4.78 -14.57
N GLN A 51 -39.57 -4.48 -15.56
CA GLN A 51 -39.99 -4.30 -16.94
C GLN A 51 -40.51 -5.60 -17.56
N ARG A 52 -39.85 -6.73 -17.33
CA ARG A 52 -40.33 -8.05 -17.78
C ARG A 52 -41.69 -8.38 -17.18
N ASP A 53 -41.87 -8.18 -15.88
CA ASP A 53 -43.14 -8.48 -15.20
C ASP A 53 -44.28 -7.58 -15.69
N GLN A 54 -44.00 -6.31 -15.99
CA GLN A 54 -44.94 -5.42 -16.66
C GLN A 54 -45.27 -5.90 -18.08
N ALA A 55 -44.27 -6.36 -18.83
CA ALA A 55 -44.46 -6.86 -20.19
C ALA A 55 -45.36 -8.12 -20.21
N MET A 56 -45.15 -9.02 -19.25
CA MET A 56 -45.99 -10.20 -19.04
C MET A 56 -47.46 -9.83 -18.76
N ARG A 57 -47.69 -8.86 -17.86
CA ARG A 57 -49.05 -8.39 -17.51
C ARG A 57 -49.78 -7.77 -18.70
N LYS A 58 -49.06 -7.05 -19.56
CA LYS A 58 -49.60 -6.42 -20.77
C LYS A 58 -49.74 -7.39 -21.97
N ARG A 59 -49.45 -8.69 -21.77
CA ARG A 59 -49.52 -9.73 -22.80
C ARG A 59 -48.70 -9.38 -24.06
N HIS A 60 -47.53 -8.79 -23.88
CA HIS A 60 -46.62 -8.54 -25.00
C HIS A 60 -46.18 -9.85 -25.68
N SER A 61 -45.68 -9.71 -26.91
CA SER A 61 -45.25 -10.85 -27.73
C SER A 61 -44.15 -11.67 -27.07
N ALA A 62 -44.14 -12.97 -27.37
CA ALA A 62 -43.09 -13.89 -26.91
C ALA A 62 -41.66 -13.42 -27.30
N SER A 63 -41.52 -12.71 -28.43
CA SER A 63 -40.24 -12.14 -28.86
C SER A 63 -39.68 -11.11 -27.88
N LEU A 64 -40.53 -10.29 -27.24
CA LEU A 64 -40.09 -9.32 -26.24
C LEU A 64 -39.61 -10.03 -24.96
N LEU A 65 -40.30 -11.10 -24.55
CA LEU A 65 -39.91 -11.90 -23.39
C LEU A 65 -38.57 -12.61 -23.62
N GLN A 66 -38.34 -13.13 -24.83
CA GLN A 66 -37.07 -13.73 -25.21
C GLN A 66 -35.92 -12.70 -25.21
N ALA A 67 -36.18 -11.45 -25.59
CA ALA A 67 -35.20 -10.37 -25.49
C ALA A 67 -34.83 -10.08 -24.02
N PHE A 68 -35.82 -10.08 -23.10
CA PHE A 68 -35.56 -9.96 -21.67
C PHE A 68 -34.70 -11.12 -21.15
N ASP A 69 -35.00 -12.36 -21.52
CA ASP A 69 -34.21 -13.53 -21.10
C ASP A 69 -32.75 -13.43 -21.54
N THR A 70 -32.51 -12.90 -22.74
CA THR A 70 -31.15 -12.65 -23.25
C THR A 70 -30.45 -11.58 -22.41
N ALA A 71 -31.10 -10.44 -22.19
CA ALA A 71 -30.56 -9.37 -21.35
C ALA A 71 -30.29 -9.82 -19.91
N PHE A 72 -31.13 -10.70 -19.33
CA PHE A 72 -30.90 -11.29 -18.01
C PHE A 72 -29.63 -12.12 -17.95
N ARG A 73 -29.39 -12.97 -18.96
CA ARG A 73 -28.18 -13.80 -19.03
C ARG A 73 -26.93 -12.93 -19.15
N GLU A 74 -26.97 -11.90 -19.99
CA GLU A 74 -25.86 -10.96 -20.15
C GLU A 74 -25.57 -10.22 -18.84
N GLN A 75 -26.61 -9.74 -18.16
CA GLN A 75 -26.46 -9.05 -16.88
C GLN A 75 -25.94 -9.98 -15.78
N GLN A 76 -26.42 -11.23 -15.73
CA GLN A 76 -25.94 -12.23 -14.78
C GLN A 76 -24.47 -12.58 -15.01
N ASN A 77 -24.05 -12.70 -16.28
CA ASN A 77 -22.65 -12.94 -16.64
C ASN A 77 -21.77 -11.75 -16.23
N THR A 78 -22.26 -10.53 -16.42
CA THR A 78 -21.58 -9.29 -16.00
C THR A 78 -21.40 -9.25 -14.47
N LEU A 79 -22.48 -9.47 -13.70
CA LEU A 79 -22.42 -9.54 -12.24
C LEU A 79 -21.45 -10.62 -11.73
N THR A 80 -21.47 -11.79 -12.36
CA THR A 80 -20.58 -12.90 -12.01
C THR A 80 -19.11 -12.54 -12.27
N SER A 81 -18.84 -11.89 -13.40
CA SER A 81 -17.49 -11.44 -13.76
C SER A 81 -16.97 -10.36 -12.81
N ILE A 82 -17.82 -9.39 -12.44
CA ILE A 82 -17.48 -8.34 -11.46
C ILE A 82 -17.17 -8.98 -10.10
N LYS A 83 -18.01 -9.90 -9.61
CA LYS A 83 -17.77 -10.62 -8.34
C LYS A 83 -16.45 -11.40 -8.37
N ALA A 84 -16.14 -12.06 -9.47
CA ALA A 84 -14.87 -12.75 -9.64
C ALA A 84 -13.68 -11.78 -9.59
N GLY A 85 -13.79 -10.63 -10.26
CA GLY A 85 -12.79 -9.56 -10.21
C GLY A 85 -12.56 -9.01 -8.80
N ILE A 86 -13.63 -8.73 -8.06
CA ILE A 86 -13.54 -8.27 -6.65
C ILE A 86 -12.81 -9.31 -5.79
N ARG A 87 -13.16 -10.60 -5.91
CA ARG A 87 -12.50 -11.67 -5.16
C ARG A 87 -11.01 -11.79 -5.51
N ALA A 88 -10.65 -11.67 -6.79
CA ALA A 88 -9.26 -11.69 -7.22
C ALA A 88 -8.47 -10.53 -6.59
N MET A 89 -9.05 -9.33 -6.56
CA MET A 89 -8.43 -8.18 -5.88
C MET A 89 -8.31 -8.39 -4.36
N GLU A 90 -9.25 -9.09 -3.71
CA GLU A 90 -9.13 -9.42 -2.29
C GLU A 90 -7.99 -10.40 -2.00
N VAL A 91 -7.70 -11.32 -2.93
CA VAL A 91 -6.53 -12.20 -2.84
C VAL A 91 -5.24 -11.39 -3.01
N GLU A 92 -5.17 -10.53 -4.03
CA GLU A 92 -4.02 -9.65 -4.27
C GLU A 92 -3.75 -8.71 -3.08
N LYS A 93 -4.81 -8.20 -2.45
CA LYS A 93 -4.71 -7.35 -1.25
C LYS A 93 -4.03 -8.07 -0.08
N ARG A 94 -4.24 -9.38 0.09
CA ARG A 94 -3.56 -10.16 1.13
C ARG A 94 -2.06 -10.25 0.86
N ASP A 95 -1.65 -10.52 -0.37
CA ASP A 95 -0.23 -10.53 -0.77
C ASP A 95 0.43 -9.16 -0.52
N ILE A 96 -0.25 -8.07 -0.89
CA ILE A 96 0.23 -6.71 -0.63
C ILE A 96 0.40 -6.45 0.87
N PHE A 97 -0.52 -6.92 1.72
CA PHE A 97 -0.37 -6.77 3.17
C PHE A 97 0.82 -7.55 3.74
N GLU A 98 1.07 -8.76 3.25
CA GLU A 98 2.26 -9.53 3.65
C GLU A 98 3.55 -8.81 3.24
N ARG A 99 3.59 -8.29 2.01
CA ARG A 99 4.70 -7.48 1.50
C ARG A 99 4.88 -6.19 2.31
N LEU A 100 3.80 -5.52 2.70
CA LEU A 100 3.83 -4.31 3.51
C LEU A 100 4.40 -4.60 4.90
N ALA A 101 3.94 -5.67 5.54
CA ALA A 101 4.46 -6.10 6.85
C ALA A 101 5.98 -6.40 6.77
N LYS A 102 6.42 -7.05 5.69
CA LYS A 102 7.86 -7.30 5.46
C LYS A 102 8.64 -6.00 5.24
N ALA A 103 8.11 -5.08 4.43
CA ALA A 103 8.74 -3.78 4.18
C ALA A 103 8.86 -2.96 5.47
N GLN A 104 7.82 -2.92 6.31
CA GLN A 104 7.82 -2.25 7.61
C GLN A 104 8.86 -2.85 8.56
N ARG A 105 8.94 -4.18 8.69
CA ARG A 105 9.97 -4.85 9.51
C ARG A 105 11.38 -4.52 9.04
N THR A 106 11.58 -4.51 7.72
CA THR A 106 12.87 -4.18 7.10
C THR A 106 13.25 -2.73 7.38
N HIS A 107 12.31 -1.81 7.22
CA HIS A 107 12.51 -0.39 7.52
C HIS A 107 12.90 -0.17 8.98
N TYR A 108 12.14 -0.75 9.92
CA TYR A 108 12.44 -0.67 11.35
C TYR A 108 13.85 -1.20 11.68
N THR A 109 14.24 -2.32 11.05
CA THR A 109 15.57 -2.91 11.24
C THR A 109 16.67 -1.96 10.81
N TYR A 110 16.56 -1.36 9.61
CA TYR A 110 17.55 -0.42 9.10
C TYR A 110 17.56 0.90 9.87
N ASP A 111 16.40 1.41 10.28
CA ASP A 111 16.34 2.60 11.13
C ASP A 111 17.02 2.36 12.49
N SER A 112 16.74 1.22 13.14
CA SER A 112 17.42 0.84 14.38
C SER A 112 18.94 0.73 14.20
N MET A 113 19.40 0.14 13.10
CA MET A 113 20.82 0.08 12.75
C MET A 113 21.41 1.48 12.52
N HIS A 114 20.71 2.35 11.81
CA HIS A 114 21.14 3.72 11.56
C HIS A 114 21.27 4.50 12.87
N GLN A 115 20.27 4.44 13.75
CA GLN A 115 20.33 5.07 15.06
C GLN A 115 21.50 4.57 15.91
N LYS A 116 21.82 3.27 15.87
CA LYS A 116 23.00 2.71 16.56
C LYS A 116 24.31 3.27 16.01
N GLU A 117 24.43 3.38 14.68
CA GLU A 117 25.63 3.94 14.05
C GLU A 117 25.77 5.45 14.31
N VAL A 118 24.66 6.22 14.31
CA VAL A 118 24.65 7.64 14.71
C VAL A 118 25.18 7.79 16.15
N LYS A 119 24.64 7.01 17.10
CA LYS A 119 25.10 7.05 18.50
C LYS A 119 26.59 6.71 18.63
N LYS A 120 27.07 5.72 17.86
CA LYS A 120 28.48 5.34 17.84
C LYS A 120 29.37 6.44 17.27
N GLN A 121 28.91 7.12 16.23
CA GLN A 121 29.64 8.24 15.63
C GLN A 121 29.72 9.42 16.60
N ASN A 122 28.59 9.82 17.20
CA ASN A 122 28.57 10.91 18.18
C ASN A 122 29.52 10.65 19.35
N ARG A 123 29.52 9.43 19.92
CA ARG A 123 30.46 9.06 20.99
C ARG A 123 31.93 9.18 20.56
N LYS A 124 32.27 8.87 19.31
CA LYS A 124 33.63 9.03 18.80
C LYS A 124 34.00 10.50 18.67
N ASP A 125 33.07 11.32 18.20
CA ASP A 125 33.27 12.76 18.03
C ASP A 125 33.41 13.45 19.39
N ASP A 126 32.60 13.07 20.38
CA ASP A 126 32.69 13.54 21.77
C ASP A 126 34.06 13.21 22.39
N LEU A 127 34.50 11.94 22.26
CA LEU A 127 35.82 11.52 22.76
C LEU A 127 36.97 12.25 22.06
N LYS A 128 36.82 12.54 20.76
CA LYS A 128 37.82 13.30 20.00
C LYS A 128 37.87 14.74 20.47
N ALA A 129 36.72 15.38 20.67
CA ALA A 129 36.62 16.74 21.20
C ALA A 129 37.23 16.83 22.61
N GLN A 130 36.95 15.86 23.47
CA GLN A 130 37.53 15.79 24.81
C GLN A 130 39.06 15.71 24.77
N ARG A 131 39.63 14.82 23.95
CA ARG A 131 41.09 14.71 23.78
C ARG A 131 41.71 16.02 23.28
N GLN A 132 41.07 16.69 22.32
CA GLN A 132 41.54 17.98 21.82
C GLN A 132 41.56 19.05 22.92
N MET A 133 40.56 19.07 23.80
CA MET A 133 40.55 19.97 24.96
C MET A 133 41.66 19.61 25.96
N ASP A 134 41.84 18.33 26.26
CA ASP A 134 42.90 17.86 27.17
C ASP A 134 44.29 18.23 26.63
N ASP A 135 44.53 18.03 25.33
CA ASP A 135 45.78 18.39 24.65
C ASP A 135 46.03 19.91 24.68
N MET A 136 44.99 20.73 24.50
CA MET A 136 45.09 22.19 24.64
C MET A 136 45.44 22.62 26.07
N VAL A 137 44.83 22.01 27.08
CA VAL A 137 45.12 22.30 28.49
C VAL A 137 46.54 21.88 28.84
N ALA A 138 46.97 20.69 28.40
CA ALA A 138 48.33 20.20 28.60
C ALA A 138 49.36 21.14 27.96
N SER A 139 49.13 21.54 26.70
CA SER A 139 50.01 22.46 25.96
C SER A 139 50.16 23.82 26.65
N ARG A 140 49.07 24.35 27.23
CA ARG A 140 49.11 25.61 28.00
C ARG A 140 49.90 25.50 29.30
N ARG A 141 49.82 24.36 29.99
CA ARG A 141 50.58 24.10 31.22
C ARG A 141 52.08 23.92 30.95
N SER A 142 52.44 23.29 29.83
CA SER A 142 53.84 23.18 29.40
C SER A 142 54.44 24.51 28.96
N SER A 143 53.64 25.45 28.43
CA SER A 143 54.13 26.79 28.06
C SER A 143 54.26 27.76 29.23
N SER A 144 53.60 27.50 30.37
CA SER A 144 53.69 28.35 31.58
C SER A 144 54.74 27.86 32.59
N SER A 145 55.42 26.75 32.28
CA SER A 145 56.49 26.14 33.11
C SER A 145 57.89 26.36 32.51
N VAL A 146 57.99 27.23 31.50
CA VAL A 146 59.21 27.84 30.97
C VAL A 146 59.24 29.29 31.42
#